data_AF-A0A3D5V0R6-F1
#
_entry.id   AF-A0A3D5V0R6-F1
#
_cell.length_a   1.000
_cell.length_b   1.000
_cell.length_c   1.000
_cell.angle_alpha   90.00
_cell.angle_beta   90.00
_cell.angle_gamma   90.00
#
_symmetry.space_group_name_H-M   'P 1'
#
loop_
_entity.id
_entity.type
_entity.pdbx_description
1 polymer ?
#
loop_
_entity_poly.entity_id
_entity_poly.type
_entity_poly.pdbx_seq_one_letter_code
_entity_poly.pdbx_strand_id
1 'polypeptide(L)'
;PATASHITRDRSLARANKDKLLDPTFNITLGQDYLTELMGSGEPYGNLFMLTTAYNGGPGNLNRWLASMDFRGDPFLFIESIPAAETRGYIERVVTNYWIYSERLGQPVGSLDASASGVWPVYSPAR
;
A
#
# COMPACT_ATOMS: atom_id res chain seq x y z
N PRO A 1 -4.61 -14.30 -6.21
CA PRO A 1 -4.40 -15.77 -5.98
C PRO A 1 -2.97 -16.15 -5.57
N ALA A 2 -1.94 -15.70 -6.31
CA ALA A 2 -0.54 -15.99 -5.97
C ALA A 2 -0.12 -15.35 -4.62
N THR A 3 -0.40 -14.06 -4.43
CA THR A 3 -0.18 -13.37 -3.13
C THR A 3 -0.93 -14.07 -2.01
N ALA A 4 -2.20 -14.41 -2.23
CA ALA A 4 -3.01 -15.15 -1.25
C ALA A 4 -2.35 -16.46 -0.80
N SER A 5 -1.83 -17.23 -1.76
CA SER A 5 -1.12 -18.47 -1.48
C SER A 5 0.21 -18.27 -0.75
N HIS A 6 0.89 -17.15 -0.96
CA HIS A 6 2.13 -16.82 -0.27
C HIS A 6 1.85 -16.47 1.20
N ILE A 7 0.92 -15.54 1.44
CA ILE A 7 0.57 -15.07 2.79
C ILE A 7 0.03 -16.20 3.67
N THR A 8 -0.89 -17.02 3.15
CA THR A 8 -1.47 -18.13 3.93
C THR A 8 -0.64 -19.40 3.91
N ARG A 9 0.41 -19.45 3.08
CA ARG A 9 1.18 -20.66 2.73
C ARG A 9 0.31 -21.81 2.18
N ASP A 10 -0.89 -21.51 1.69
CA ASP A 10 -1.82 -22.46 1.09
C ASP A 10 -1.77 -22.38 -0.45
N ARG A 11 -1.09 -23.35 -1.07
CA ARG A 11 -0.97 -23.47 -2.53
C ARG A 11 -2.30 -23.72 -3.25
N SER A 12 -3.33 -24.18 -2.54
CA SER A 12 -4.65 -24.42 -3.15
C SER A 12 -5.33 -23.13 -3.60
N LEU A 13 -5.07 -22.00 -2.91
CA LEU A 13 -5.64 -20.69 -3.23
C LEU A 13 -5.15 -20.12 -4.59
N ALA A 14 -4.00 -20.58 -5.06
CA ALA A 14 -3.48 -20.24 -6.39
C ALA A 14 -4.00 -21.19 -7.48
N ARG A 15 -4.72 -22.26 -7.13
CA ARG A 15 -5.17 -23.32 -8.03
C ARG A 15 -6.65 -23.63 -7.83
N ALA A 16 -6.94 -24.65 -7.02
CA ALA A 16 -8.25 -25.26 -6.90
C ALA A 16 -9.26 -24.48 -6.03
N ASN A 17 -8.80 -23.59 -5.16
CA ASN A 17 -9.62 -22.94 -4.13
C ASN A 17 -9.64 -21.40 -4.26
N LYS A 18 -9.59 -20.89 -5.49
CA LYS A 18 -9.60 -19.43 -5.75
C LYS A 18 -10.90 -18.76 -5.29
N ASP A 19 -12.02 -19.49 -5.28
CA ASP A 19 -13.34 -18.95 -4.95
C ASP A 19 -13.47 -18.58 -3.47
N LYS A 20 -12.61 -19.15 -2.60
CA LYS A 20 -12.49 -18.71 -1.20
C LYS A 20 -12.11 -17.23 -1.08
N LEU A 21 -11.46 -16.66 -2.09
CA LEU A 21 -11.15 -15.21 -2.12
C LEU A 21 -12.38 -14.33 -2.30
N LEU A 22 -13.53 -14.91 -2.67
CA LEU A 22 -14.81 -14.21 -2.78
C LEU A 22 -15.55 -14.14 -1.43
N ASP A 23 -15.12 -14.92 -0.43
CA ASP A 23 -15.62 -14.78 0.93
C ASP A 23 -15.10 -13.45 1.53
N PRO A 24 -15.98 -12.50 1.91
CA PRO A 24 -15.55 -11.18 2.36
C PRO A 24 -14.68 -11.22 3.61
N THR A 25 -15.02 -12.10 4.56
CA THR A 25 -14.28 -12.23 5.82
C THR A 25 -12.85 -12.71 5.55
N PHE A 26 -12.70 -13.76 4.76
CA PHE A 26 -11.39 -14.28 4.35
C PHE A 26 -10.59 -13.25 3.55
N ASN A 27 -11.23 -12.54 2.61
CA ASN A 27 -10.58 -11.54 1.79
C ASN A 27 -10.02 -10.37 2.61
N ILE A 28 -10.82 -9.85 3.55
CA ILE A 28 -10.44 -8.74 4.43
C ILE A 28 -9.31 -9.14 5.39
N THR A 29 -9.38 -10.34 5.98
CA THR A 29 -8.29 -10.86 6.82
C THR A 29 -7.00 -11.00 6.03
N LEU A 30 -7.08 -11.61 4.85
CA LEU A 30 -5.91 -11.78 3.98
C LEU A 30 -5.29 -10.45 3.54
N GLY A 31 -6.11 -9.45 3.22
CA GLY A 31 -5.63 -8.11 2.87
C GLY A 31 -4.89 -7.43 4.02
N GLN A 32 -5.41 -7.56 5.26
CA GLN A 32 -4.74 -7.07 6.46
C GLN A 32 -3.43 -7.78 6.74
N ASP A 33 -3.39 -9.11 6.58
CA ASP A 33 -2.17 -9.90 6.72
C ASP A 33 -1.10 -9.44 5.72
N TYR A 34 -1.50 -9.18 4.46
CA TYR A 34 -0.57 -8.69 3.45
C TYR A 34 -0.04 -7.28 3.78
N LEU A 35 -0.90 -6.36 4.23
CA LEU A 35 -0.45 -5.03 4.69
C LEU A 35 0.52 -5.16 5.87
N THR A 36 0.25 -6.06 6.80
CA THR A 36 1.12 -6.33 7.95
C THR A 36 2.47 -6.89 7.54
N GLU A 37 2.50 -7.82 6.57
CA GLU A 37 3.75 -8.35 6.00
C GLU A 37 4.58 -7.26 5.33
N LEU A 38 3.94 -6.39 4.54
CA LEU A 38 4.62 -5.27 3.89
C LEU A 38 5.21 -4.31 4.94
N MET A 39 4.42 -3.85 5.90
CA MET A 39 4.90 -2.96 6.97
C MET A 39 6.00 -3.61 7.83
N GLY A 40 5.90 -4.92 8.09
CA GLY A 40 6.90 -5.70 8.83
C GLY A 40 8.22 -5.87 8.09
N SER A 41 8.27 -5.58 6.79
CA SER A 41 9.50 -5.64 5.98
C SER A 41 10.42 -4.43 6.19
N GLY A 42 10.02 -3.45 7.01
CA GLY A 42 10.82 -2.28 7.38
C GLY A 42 10.72 -1.13 6.39
N GLU A 43 11.67 -0.19 6.43
CA GLU A 43 11.74 0.88 5.42
C GLU A 43 11.92 0.27 4.02
N PRO A 44 11.22 0.77 2.98
CA PRO A 44 10.42 1.99 2.95
C PRO A 44 8.90 1.82 3.22
N TYR A 45 8.46 0.67 3.71
CA TYR A 45 7.05 0.28 3.73
C TYR A 45 6.21 0.90 4.86
N GLY A 46 6.84 1.69 5.76
CA GLY A 46 6.13 2.50 6.76
C GLY A 46 5.49 3.77 6.19
N ASN A 47 5.88 4.19 4.99
CA ASN A 47 5.33 5.35 4.28
C ASN A 47 4.09 4.96 3.44
N LEU A 48 2.99 5.72 3.56
CA LEU A 48 1.71 5.43 2.89
C LEU A 48 1.84 5.33 1.37
N PHE A 49 2.63 6.20 0.72
CA PHE A 49 2.80 6.15 -0.74
C PHE A 49 3.54 4.88 -1.17
N MET A 50 4.58 4.48 -0.44
CA MET A 50 5.38 3.29 -0.75
C MET A 50 4.62 2.01 -0.39
N LEU A 51 3.89 1.99 0.73
CA LEU A 51 3.03 0.88 1.13
C LEU A 51 1.94 0.61 0.08
N THR A 52 1.24 1.67 -0.36
CA THR A 52 0.20 1.55 -1.40
C THR A 52 0.77 1.16 -2.76
N THR A 53 1.97 1.68 -3.10
CA THR A 53 2.71 1.24 -4.29
C THR A 53 3.04 -0.25 -4.22
N ALA A 54 3.55 -0.74 -3.10
CA ALA A 54 3.89 -2.15 -2.93
C ALA A 54 2.66 -3.06 -2.92
N TYR A 55 1.54 -2.59 -2.36
CA TYR A 55 0.30 -3.35 -2.32
C TYR A 55 -0.28 -3.56 -3.73
N ASN A 56 -0.32 -2.51 -4.56
CA ASN A 56 -0.87 -2.58 -5.92
C ASN A 56 0.16 -3.01 -6.97
N GLY A 57 1.31 -2.33 -7.01
CA GLY A 57 2.38 -2.57 -7.98
C GLY A 57 3.30 -3.73 -7.62
N GLY A 58 3.27 -4.20 -6.37
CA GLY A 58 4.14 -5.26 -5.87
C GLY A 58 5.48 -4.74 -5.32
N PRO A 59 6.01 -5.32 -4.24
CA PRO A 59 7.25 -4.87 -3.60
C PRO A 59 8.47 -4.94 -4.52
N GLY A 60 8.52 -5.93 -5.42
CA GLY A 60 9.61 -6.05 -6.41
C GLY A 60 9.63 -4.90 -7.43
N ASN A 61 8.47 -4.39 -7.84
CA ASN A 61 8.39 -3.23 -8.73
C ASN A 61 8.75 -1.95 -7.97
N LEU A 62 8.25 -1.78 -6.74
CA LEU A 62 8.66 -0.66 -5.89
C LEU A 62 10.18 -0.59 -5.77
N ASN A 63 10.83 -1.69 -5.40
CA ASN A 63 12.30 -1.74 -5.26
C ASN A 63 13.02 -1.37 -6.57
N ARG A 64 12.52 -1.84 -7.71
CA ARG A 64 13.08 -1.50 -9.03
C ARG A 64 12.94 -0.01 -9.32
N TRP A 65 11.76 0.55 -9.07
CA TRP A 65 11.47 1.97 -9.31
C TRP A 65 12.29 2.87 -8.39
N LEU A 66 12.42 2.53 -7.11
CA LEU A 66 13.29 3.26 -6.18
C LEU A 66 14.75 3.27 -6.63
N ALA A 67 15.22 2.21 -7.28
CA ALA A 67 16.58 2.14 -7.79
C ALA A 67 16.79 2.92 -9.11
N SER A 68 15.73 3.19 -9.88
CA SER A 68 15.85 3.76 -11.23
C SER A 68 15.32 5.19 -11.38
N MET A 69 14.40 5.62 -10.51
CA MET A 69 13.76 6.94 -10.59
C MET A 69 14.54 7.97 -9.78
N ASP A 70 14.68 9.17 -10.33
CA ASP A 70 15.10 10.34 -9.56
C ASP A 70 13.88 11.20 -9.21
N PHE A 71 13.36 10.99 -8.01
CA PHE A 71 12.27 11.78 -7.45
C PHE A 71 12.77 12.87 -6.49
N ARG A 72 14.08 13.10 -6.38
CA ARG A 72 14.69 14.19 -5.59
C ARG A 72 14.20 14.29 -4.14
N GLY A 73 13.78 13.18 -3.55
CA GLY A 73 13.21 13.13 -2.20
C GLY A 73 11.81 13.73 -2.06
N ASP A 74 11.18 14.15 -3.15
CA ASP A 74 9.84 14.76 -3.16
C ASP A 74 8.74 13.66 -3.24
N PRO A 75 7.79 13.64 -2.27
CA PRO A 75 6.76 12.60 -2.23
C PRO A 75 5.82 12.58 -3.45
N PHE A 76 5.49 13.73 -4.03
CA PHE A 76 4.57 13.80 -5.16
C PHE A 76 5.28 13.52 -6.49
N LEU A 77 6.53 13.97 -6.62
CA LEU A 77 7.38 13.59 -7.75
C LEU A 77 7.65 12.09 -7.75
N PHE A 78 7.74 11.44 -6.59
CA PHE A 78 7.80 9.98 -6.51
C PHE A 78 6.58 9.33 -7.15
N ILE A 79 5.37 9.78 -6.79
CA ILE A 79 4.14 9.28 -7.42
C ILE A 79 4.20 9.49 -8.93
N GLU A 80 4.50 10.71 -9.38
CA GLU A 80 4.51 11.03 -10.80
C GLU A 80 5.59 10.28 -11.60
N SER A 81 6.70 9.92 -10.96
CA SER A 81 7.79 9.17 -11.58
C SER A 81 7.45 7.69 -11.80
N ILE A 82 6.45 7.14 -11.10
CA ILE A 82 6.04 5.74 -11.25
C ILE A 82 5.57 5.49 -12.69
N PRO A 83 6.22 4.58 -13.45
CA PRO A 83 5.86 4.33 -14.86
C PRO A 83 4.44 3.76 -15.05
N ALA A 84 3.94 3.04 -14.04
CA ALA A 84 2.63 2.43 -14.08
C ALA A 84 1.54 3.46 -13.75
N ALA A 85 0.88 3.98 -14.78
CA ALA A 85 -0.21 4.95 -14.62
C ALA A 85 -1.36 4.43 -13.74
N GLU A 86 -1.67 3.13 -13.80
CA GLU A 86 -2.64 2.49 -12.90
C GLU A 86 -2.23 2.63 -11.44
N THR A 87 -0.96 2.35 -11.12
CA THR A 87 -0.43 2.42 -9.75
C THR A 87 -0.43 3.85 -9.23
N ARG A 88 -0.13 4.85 -10.08
CA ARG A 88 -0.24 6.27 -9.70
C ARG A 88 -1.67 6.63 -9.25
N GLY A 89 -2.65 6.34 -10.09
CA GLY A 89 -4.06 6.58 -9.76
C GLY A 89 -4.55 5.74 -8.57
N TYR A 90 -3.97 4.55 -8.35
CA TYR A 90 -4.28 3.74 -7.17
C TYR A 90 -3.82 4.40 -5.88
N ILE A 91 -2.58 4.91 -5.83
CA ILE A 91 -2.03 5.60 -4.66
C ILE A 91 -2.90 6.80 -4.30
N GLU A 92 -3.19 7.66 -5.28
CA GLU A 92 -4.03 8.85 -5.09
C GLU A 92 -5.39 8.50 -4.48
N ARG A 93 -6.08 7.50 -5.04
CA ARG A 93 -7.41 7.06 -4.57
C ARG A 93 -7.36 6.48 -3.17
N VAL A 94 -6.39 5.60 -2.89
CA VAL A 94 -6.31 4.93 -1.59
C VAL A 94 -5.96 5.92 -0.49
N VAL A 95 -4.97 6.77 -0.70
CA VAL A 95 -4.53 7.71 0.33
C VAL A 95 -5.56 8.81 0.57
N THR A 96 -6.21 9.30 -0.49
CA THR A 96 -7.34 10.25 -0.35
C THR A 96 -8.46 9.62 0.50
N ASN A 97 -8.86 8.39 0.18
CA ASN A 97 -9.90 7.70 0.94
C ASN A 97 -9.44 7.41 2.38
N TYR A 98 -8.19 7.04 2.59
CA TYR A 98 -7.63 6.85 3.93
C TYR A 98 -7.81 8.11 4.78
N TRP A 99 -7.44 9.29 4.28
CA TRP A 99 -7.61 10.55 5.00
C TRP A 99 -9.09 10.90 5.25
N ILE A 100 -9.96 10.72 4.25
CA ILE A 100 -11.41 10.95 4.40
C ILE A 100 -11.99 10.04 5.49
N TYR A 101 -11.61 8.76 5.52
CA TYR A 101 -12.09 7.83 6.54
C TYR A 101 -11.50 8.14 7.91
N SER A 102 -10.22 8.49 7.99
CA SER A 102 -9.59 8.93 9.25
C SER A 102 -10.33 10.11 9.85
N GLU A 103 -10.61 11.15 9.07
CA GLU A 103 -11.38 12.32 9.53
C GLU A 103 -12.78 11.92 10.01
N ARG A 104 -13.51 11.11 9.23
CA ARG A 104 -14.86 10.61 9.60
C ARG A 104 -14.85 9.76 10.87
N LEU A 105 -13.75 9.07 11.16
CA LEU A 105 -13.57 8.25 12.35
C LEU A 105 -12.97 9.04 13.53
N GLY A 106 -12.76 10.35 13.39
CA GLY A 106 -12.15 11.19 14.43
C GLY A 106 -10.67 10.88 14.68
N GLN A 107 -10.00 10.27 13.71
CA GLN A 107 -8.58 9.93 13.76
C GLN A 107 -7.73 11.10 13.23
N PRO A 108 -6.50 11.29 13.76
CA PRO A 108 -5.62 12.33 13.26
C PRO A 108 -5.22 12.08 11.80
N VAL A 109 -5.20 13.14 11.00
CA VAL A 109 -4.77 13.12 9.59
C VAL A 109 -3.37 13.72 9.41
N GLY A 110 -2.46 13.51 10.36
CA GLY A 110 -1.12 14.12 10.32
C GLY A 110 -0.29 13.74 9.09
N SER A 111 -0.58 12.59 8.46
CA SER A 111 0.06 12.19 7.20
C SER A 111 -0.42 13.02 6.00
N LEU A 112 -1.64 13.56 6.04
CA LEU A 112 -2.12 14.53 5.04
C LEU A 112 -1.31 15.82 5.13
N ASP A 113 -1.21 16.40 6.33
CA ASP A 113 -0.46 17.64 6.57
C ASP A 113 1.03 17.48 6.21
N ALA A 114 1.62 16.32 6.54
CA ALA A 114 2.98 15.97 6.15
C ALA A 114 3.14 16.02 4.62
N SER A 115 2.28 15.30 3.88
CA SER A 115 2.35 15.27 2.41
C SER A 115 2.17 16.66 1.78
N ALA A 116 1.24 17.46 2.29
CA ALA A 116 1.00 18.82 1.81
C ALA A 116 2.21 19.76 2.05
N SER A 117 3.06 19.43 3.03
CA SER A 117 4.27 20.18 3.37
C SER A 117 5.54 19.61 2.70
N GLY A 118 5.41 18.65 1.78
CA GLY A 118 6.54 17.99 1.13
C GLY A 118 7.27 16.96 2.00
N VAL A 119 6.66 16.56 3.12
CA VAL A 119 7.18 15.52 4.02
C VAL A 119 6.51 14.19 3.69
N TRP A 120 7.26 13.08 3.81
CA TRP A 120 6.73 11.75 3.53
C TRP A 120 5.56 11.38 4.48
N PRO A 121 4.41 10.93 3.95
CA PRO A 121 3.25 10.57 4.75
C PRO A 121 3.45 9.20 5.43
N VAL A 122 4.04 9.18 6.62
CA VAL A 122 4.21 7.95 7.41
C VAL A 122 2.87 7.46 7.96
N TYR A 123 2.61 6.16 7.85
CA TYR A 123 1.43 5.54 8.47
C TYR A 123 1.54 5.64 10.00
N SER A 124 0.49 6.17 10.63
CA SER A 124 0.37 6.21 12.08
C SER A 124 -0.95 5.55 12.46
N PRO A 125 -0.92 4.40 13.16
CA PRO A 125 -2.15 3.75 13.61
C PRO A 125 -2.85 4.64 14.65
N ALA A 126 -4.18 4.65 14.61
CA ALA A 126 -4.98 5.27 15.66
C ALA A 126 -4.65 4.61 17.01
N ARG A 127 -4.46 5.44 18.05
CA ARG A 127 -4.24 4.98 19.42
C ARG A 127 -5.51 4.48 20.08
#